data_AF-A0A1S2EWA0-F1
#
_entry.id   AF-A0A1S2EWA0-F1
#
_cell.length_a   1.000
_cell.length_b   1.000
_cell.length_c   1.000
_cell.angle_alpha   90.00
_cell.angle_beta   90.00
_cell.angle_gamma   90.00
#
_symmetry.space_group_name_H-M   'P 1'
#
loop_
_entity.id
_entity.type
_entity.pdbx_description
1 polymer ?
#
loop_
_entity_poly.entity_id
_entity_poly.type
_entity_poly.pdbx_seq_one_letter_code
_entity_poly.pdbx_strand_id
1 'polypeptide(L)'
;MWNQSIYNKGLLKRSNQKYLVLDPPDFLMIKEKDLKEMLINMWPSFINWWSMPAGGQTAMNYWEAKPDLIAFVQEFENQAGREIKPFKLHVDLVYTGLKEPIEVNNQFIIMPIKAEYLLKKDWWIKRFKEHY
;
A
#
# COMPACT_ATOMS: atom_id res chain seq x y z
N MET A 1 -3.42 -2.35 18.00
CA MET A 1 -2.91 -3.69 17.68
C MET A 1 -2.76 -3.92 16.18
N TRP A 2 -3.79 -3.68 15.35
CA TRP A 2 -3.72 -3.84 13.88
C TRP A 2 -2.63 -3.00 13.19
N ASN A 3 -2.59 -1.68 13.47
CA ASN A 3 -1.58 -0.79 12.89
C ASN A 3 -0.14 -1.20 13.24
N GLN A 4 0.08 -1.71 14.45
CA GLN A 4 1.39 -2.19 14.88
C GLN A 4 1.81 -3.47 14.13
N SER A 5 0.86 -4.38 13.87
CA SER A 5 1.11 -5.60 13.08
C SER A 5 1.44 -5.26 11.63
N ILE A 6 0.69 -4.33 11.03
CA ILE A 6 0.95 -3.82 9.67
C ILE A 6 2.33 -3.15 9.59
N TYR A 7 2.65 -2.29 10.56
CA TYR A 7 3.96 -1.61 10.64
C TYR A 7 5.12 -2.62 10.73
N ASN A 8 5.00 -3.63 11.60
CA ASN A 8 6.02 -4.67 11.78
C ASN A 8 6.17 -5.56 10.54
N LYS A 9 5.08 -5.91 9.84
CA LYS A 9 5.14 -6.62 8.55
C LYS A 9 5.86 -5.79 7.49
N GLY A 10 5.60 -4.49 7.48
CA GLY A 10 6.29 -3.51 6.65
C GLY A 10 7.80 -3.51 6.82
N LEU A 11 8.28 -3.54 8.06
CA LEU A 11 9.71 -3.59 8.37
C LEU A 11 10.39 -4.88 7.89
N LEU A 12 9.67 -6.01 7.87
CA LEU A 12 10.18 -7.32 7.45
C LEU A 12 10.24 -7.49 5.93
N LYS A 13 9.39 -6.78 5.16
CA LYS A 13 9.41 -6.77 3.68
C LYS A 13 10.55 -5.90 3.14
N ARG A 14 11.80 -6.27 3.40
CA ARG A 14 12.94 -5.79 2.61
C ARG A 14 13.39 -6.94 1.69
N SER A 15 13.21 -6.76 0.38
CA SER A 15 13.95 -7.41 -0.73
C SER A 15 13.44 -8.64 -1.50
N ASN A 16 12.23 -9.17 -1.34
CA ASN A 16 11.76 -10.28 -2.22
C ASN A 16 10.34 -10.08 -2.77
N GLN A 17 10.20 -9.21 -3.78
CA GLN A 17 9.03 -9.18 -4.65
C GLN A 17 9.23 -10.23 -5.76
N LYS A 18 8.63 -11.42 -5.60
CA LYS A 18 8.38 -12.25 -6.78
C LYS A 18 6.96 -12.74 -6.95
N TYR A 19 6.12 -12.77 -5.91
CA TYR A 19 4.71 -13.08 -6.10
C TYR A 19 3.86 -12.37 -5.04
N LEU A 20 2.73 -11.77 -5.44
CA LEU A 20 1.60 -11.45 -4.55
C LEU A 20 0.92 -12.76 -4.11
N VAL A 21 1.71 -13.73 -3.62
CA VAL A 21 1.19 -14.88 -2.90
C VAL A 21 0.82 -14.33 -1.54
N LEU A 22 -0.49 -14.19 -1.34
CA LEU A 22 -1.07 -13.92 -0.04
C LEU A 22 -0.78 -15.15 0.82
N ASP A 23 0.29 -15.11 1.61
CA ASP A 23 0.38 -16.00 2.76
C ASP A 23 -0.87 -15.78 3.61
N PRO A 24 -1.49 -16.86 4.14
CA PRO A 24 -2.56 -16.71 5.11
C PRO A 24 -2.09 -15.75 6.21
N PRO A 25 -2.94 -14.79 6.64
CA PRO A 25 -2.65 -14.00 7.80
C PRO A 25 -2.26 -14.92 8.95
N ASP A 26 -1.31 -14.51 9.78
CA ASP A 26 -1.02 -15.24 11.01
C ASP A 26 -2.24 -15.12 11.95
N PHE A 27 -3.20 -16.04 11.77
CA PHE A 27 -4.43 -16.10 12.54
C PHE A 27 -4.14 -16.41 14.02
N LEU A 28 -2.93 -16.87 14.39
CA LEU A 28 -2.54 -17.07 15.78
C LEU A 28 -2.40 -15.75 16.54
N MET A 29 -2.15 -14.64 15.83
CA MET A 29 -2.09 -13.32 16.46
C MET A 29 -3.47 -12.75 16.84
N ILE A 30 -4.56 -13.37 16.40
CA ILE A 30 -5.94 -12.94 16.68
C ILE A 30 -6.42 -13.62 17.96
N LYS A 31 -6.67 -12.83 19.00
CA LYS A 31 -7.01 -13.34 20.34
C LYS A 31 -8.49 -13.68 20.47
N GLU A 32 -9.34 -12.96 19.76
CA GLU A 32 -10.78 -13.13 19.73
C GLU A 32 -11.14 -14.42 18.95
N LYS A 33 -11.59 -15.45 19.66
CA LYS A 33 -11.82 -16.79 19.11
C LYS A 33 -12.83 -16.79 17.95
N ASP A 34 -13.98 -16.16 18.14
CA ASP A 34 -15.05 -16.16 17.13
C ASP A 34 -14.63 -15.42 15.85
N LEU A 35 -13.92 -14.29 16.02
CA LEU A 35 -13.34 -13.53 14.91
C LEU A 35 -12.28 -14.36 14.17
N LYS A 36 -11.41 -15.05 14.91
CA LYS A 36 -10.38 -15.93 14.34
C LYS A 36 -11.00 -17.05 13.50
N GLU A 37 -11.98 -17.76 14.05
CA GLU A 37 -12.67 -18.85 13.33
C GLU A 37 -13.38 -18.33 12.07
N MET A 38 -14.07 -17.20 12.17
CA MET A 38 -14.73 -16.58 11.02
C MET A 38 -13.74 -16.20 9.91
N LEU A 39 -12.58 -15.61 10.26
CA LEU A 39 -11.56 -15.24 9.30
C LEU A 39 -10.90 -16.45 8.63
N ILE A 40 -10.62 -17.51 9.38
CA ILE A 40 -10.11 -18.78 8.84
C ILE A 40 -11.11 -19.34 7.81
N ASN A 41 -12.40 -19.33 8.15
CA ASN A 41 -13.44 -19.86 7.27
C ASN A 41 -13.67 -19.01 6.01
N MET A 42 -13.48 -17.69 6.09
CA MET A 42 -13.61 -16.78 4.94
C MET A 42 -12.38 -16.77 4.02
N TRP A 43 -11.22 -17.21 4.50
CA TRP A 43 -9.96 -17.15 3.76
C TRP A 43 -10.00 -17.82 2.37
N PRO A 44 -10.57 -19.04 2.20
CA PRO A 44 -10.66 -19.66 0.88
C PRO A 44 -11.47 -18.83 -0.13
N SER A 45 -12.59 -18.25 0.31
CA SER A 45 -13.43 -17.38 -0.52
C SER A 45 -12.68 -16.13 -0.95
N PHE A 46 -11.87 -15.55 -0.05
CA PHE A 46 -11.02 -14.41 -0.37
C PHE A 46 -9.95 -14.76 -1.42
N ILE A 47 -9.27 -15.91 -1.29
CA ILE A 47 -8.27 -16.37 -2.27
C ILE A 47 -8.91 -16.61 -3.65
N ASN A 48 -10.11 -17.19 -3.67
CA ASN A 48 -10.86 -17.37 -4.90
C ASN A 48 -11.18 -16.03 -5.56
N TRP A 49 -11.74 -15.08 -4.81
CA TRP A 49 -11.98 -13.72 -5.31
C TRP A 49 -10.69 -13.04 -5.78
N TRP A 50 -9.59 -13.18 -5.05
CA TRP A 50 -8.31 -12.56 -5.38
C TRP A 50 -7.80 -12.99 -6.76
N SER A 51 -7.99 -14.27 -7.09
CA SER A 51 -7.46 -14.92 -8.31
C SER A 51 -8.40 -14.82 -9.52
N MET A 52 -9.60 -14.29 -9.36
CA MET A 52 -10.54 -14.12 -10.48
C MET A 52 -10.01 -13.07 -11.50
N PRO A 53 -10.39 -13.17 -12.79
CA PRO A 53 -9.97 -12.19 -13.81
C PRO A 53 -10.37 -10.73 -13.53
N ALA A 54 -11.50 -10.51 -12.86
CA ALA A 54 -11.93 -9.20 -12.34
C ALA A 54 -11.80 -9.12 -10.81
N GLY A 55 -10.93 -9.98 -10.26
CA GLY A 55 -10.70 -10.17 -8.85
C GLY A 55 -9.71 -9.19 -8.26
N GLY A 56 -9.24 -9.52 -7.06
CA GLY A 56 -8.33 -8.68 -6.30
C GLY A 56 -7.05 -8.28 -7.03
N GLN A 57 -6.39 -9.21 -7.75
CA GLN A 57 -5.15 -8.89 -8.49
C GLN A 57 -5.36 -7.81 -9.56
N THR A 58 -6.40 -7.95 -10.37
CA THR A 58 -6.72 -6.99 -11.43
C THR A 58 -7.11 -5.63 -10.85
N ALA A 59 -7.87 -5.61 -9.76
CA ALA A 59 -8.20 -4.38 -9.05
C ALA A 59 -6.94 -3.69 -8.51
N MET A 60 -6.02 -4.44 -7.91
CA MET A 60 -4.75 -3.88 -7.40
C MET A 60 -3.88 -3.32 -8.52
N ASN A 61 -3.68 -4.08 -9.60
CA ASN A 61 -2.88 -3.64 -10.74
C ASN A 61 -3.41 -2.34 -11.34
N TYR A 62 -4.74 -2.18 -11.41
CA TYR A 62 -5.35 -0.93 -11.83
C TYR A 62 -4.93 0.23 -10.93
N TRP A 63 -5.04 0.08 -9.61
CA TRP A 63 -4.71 1.15 -8.66
C TRP A 63 -3.22 1.45 -8.56
N GLU A 64 -2.35 0.46 -8.76
CA GLU A 64 -0.90 0.66 -8.84
C GLU A 64 -0.50 1.46 -10.08
N ALA A 65 -1.18 1.26 -11.21
CA ALA A 65 -0.91 2.00 -12.45
C ALA A 65 -1.59 3.37 -12.53
N LYS A 66 -2.41 3.74 -11.53
CA LYS A 66 -3.23 4.95 -11.56
C LYS A 66 -2.50 6.27 -11.30
N PRO A 67 -1.65 6.40 -10.26
CA PRO A 67 -0.89 7.62 -10.05
C PRO A 67 0.21 7.76 -11.11
N ASP A 68 0.20 8.88 -11.83
CA ASP A 68 1.34 9.28 -12.67
C ASP A 68 2.40 10.01 -11.83
N LEU A 69 3.10 9.24 -10.99
CA LEU A 69 4.10 9.78 -10.07
C LEU A 69 5.26 10.45 -10.82
N ILE A 70 5.58 9.98 -12.02
CA ILE A 70 6.64 10.55 -12.85
C ILE A 70 6.23 11.97 -13.27
N ALA A 71 5.01 12.15 -13.77
CA ALA A 71 4.50 13.49 -14.11
C ALA A 71 4.48 14.41 -12.89
N PHE A 72 4.11 13.91 -11.70
CA PHE A 72 4.10 14.71 -10.48
C PHE A 72 5.51 15.14 -10.05
N VAL A 73 6.50 14.26 -10.18
CA VAL A 73 7.91 14.59 -9.90
C VAL A 73 8.41 15.64 -10.87
N GLN A 74 8.21 15.47 -12.17
CA GLN A 74 8.67 16.42 -13.18
C GLN A 74 8.08 17.81 -12.97
N GLU A 75 6.80 17.89 -12.62
CA GLU A 75 6.20 19.17 -12.30
C GLU A 75 6.75 19.81 -11.03
N PHE A 76 7.00 19.00 -9.99
CA PHE A 76 7.65 19.50 -8.78
C PHE A 76 9.04 20.07 -9.10
N GLU A 77 9.84 19.37 -9.91
CA GLU A 77 11.17 19.82 -10.32
C GLU A 77 11.10 21.13 -11.12
N ASN A 78 10.13 21.24 -12.03
CA ASN A 78 9.87 22.48 -12.78
C ASN A 78 9.49 23.65 -11.85
N GLN A 79 8.65 23.40 -10.84
CA GLN A 79 8.26 24.42 -9.85
C GLN A 79 9.43 24.80 -8.92
N ALA A 80 10.28 23.84 -8.56
CA ALA A 80 11.40 24.05 -7.66
C ALA A 80 12.65 24.61 -8.35
N GLY A 81 12.71 24.58 -9.69
CA GLY A 81 13.88 24.99 -10.47
C GLY A 81 15.11 24.11 -10.26
N ARG A 82 14.92 22.88 -9.77
CA ARG A 82 15.98 21.91 -9.51
C ARG A 82 15.46 20.48 -9.64
N GLU A 83 16.34 19.58 -10.02
CA GLU A 83 16.06 18.14 -9.98
C GLU A 83 16.09 17.63 -8.54
N ILE A 84 15.21 16.67 -8.22
CA ILE A 84 15.24 15.97 -6.94
C ILE A 84 16.26 14.85 -6.98
N LYS A 85 16.84 14.54 -5.81
CA LYS A 85 17.74 13.39 -5.72
C LYS A 85 16.96 12.11 -6.03
N PRO A 86 17.52 11.18 -6.82
CA PRO A 86 16.89 9.90 -7.08
C PRO A 86 16.56 9.19 -5.76
N PHE A 87 15.32 8.69 -5.68
CA PHE A 87 14.83 8.00 -4.49
C PHE A 87 14.03 6.77 -4.87
N LYS A 88 13.90 5.86 -3.90
CA LYS A 88 13.02 4.71 -3.99
C LYS A 88 11.97 4.85 -2.90
N LEU A 89 10.71 4.86 -3.31
CA LEU A 89 9.58 4.85 -2.40
C LEU A 89 8.77 3.58 -2.64
N HIS A 90 8.71 2.74 -1.61
CA HIS A 90 7.84 1.57 -1.60
C HIS A 90 6.47 1.99 -1.06
N VAL A 91 5.41 1.63 -1.80
CA VAL A 91 4.04 1.96 -1.46
C VAL A 91 3.23 0.66 -1.40
N ASP A 92 2.88 0.22 -0.19
CA ASP A 92 1.97 -0.91 -0.01
C ASP A 92 0.52 -0.39 -0.03
N LEU A 93 -0.22 -0.76 -1.08
CA LEU A 93 -1.64 -0.44 -1.20
C LEU A 93 -2.48 -1.42 -0.37
N VAL A 94 -3.40 -0.90 0.44
CA VAL A 94 -4.29 -1.69 1.28
C VAL A 94 -5.74 -1.37 0.93
N TYR A 95 -6.50 -2.40 0.56
CA TYR A 95 -7.88 -2.25 0.08
C TYR A 95 -8.85 -1.80 1.18
N THR A 96 -8.64 -2.22 2.44
CA THR A 96 -9.56 -1.91 3.56
C THR A 96 -8.83 -1.63 4.88
N GLY A 97 -9.53 -0.97 5.81
CA GLY A 97 -9.10 -0.84 7.21
C GLY A 97 -8.22 0.37 7.53
N LEU A 98 -7.64 1.03 6.53
CA LEU A 98 -6.89 2.28 6.70
C LEU A 98 -7.75 3.49 6.31
N LYS A 99 -7.88 4.44 7.25
CA LYS A 99 -8.55 5.71 6.97
C LYS A 99 -7.62 6.68 6.24
N GLU A 100 -6.34 6.67 6.59
CA GLU A 100 -5.30 7.57 6.10
C GLU A 100 -3.99 6.79 5.87
N PRO A 101 -3.04 7.29 5.04
CA PRO A 101 -1.73 6.67 4.88
C PRO A 101 -0.94 6.59 6.19
N ILE A 102 -0.16 5.53 6.36
CA ILE A 102 0.82 5.35 7.43
C ILE A 102 2.21 5.47 6.83
N GLU A 103 2.98 6.42 7.35
CA GLU A 103 4.40 6.57 7.02
C GLU A 103 5.22 5.67 7.95
N VAL A 104 5.81 4.60 7.39
CA VAL A 104 6.64 3.69 8.19
C VAL A 104 8.04 4.25 8.36
N ASN A 105 8.59 4.81 7.28
CA ASN A 105 9.85 5.55 7.23
C ASN A 105 9.94 6.35 5.90
N ASN A 106 11.05 7.06 5.68
CA ASN A 106 11.28 7.92 4.51
C ASN A 106 11.22 7.19 3.14
N GLN A 107 11.27 5.86 3.12
CA GLN A 107 11.29 5.04 1.90
C GLN A 107 10.11 4.05 1.83
N PHE A 108 9.22 4.04 2.82
CA PHE A 108 8.11 3.10 2.87
C PHE A 108 6.84 3.70 3.47
N ILE A 109 5.77 3.68 2.67
CA ILE A 109 4.45 4.18 3.03
C ILE A 109 3.42 3.06 2.78
N ILE A 110 2.44 2.98 3.66
CA ILE A 110 1.29 2.09 3.51
C ILE A 110 0.08 2.98 3.31
N MET A 111 -0.68 2.79 2.24
CA MET A 111 -1.79 3.69 1.92
C MET A 111 -3.09 2.96 1.60
N PRO A 112 -4.24 3.53 1.97
CA PRO A 112 -5.51 2.98 1.55
C PRO A 112 -5.73 3.23 0.06
N ILE A 113 -6.45 2.32 -0.59
CA ILE A 113 -6.89 2.50 -1.98
C ILE A 113 -8.03 3.52 -2.01
N LYS A 114 -7.66 4.79 -1.98
CA LYS A 114 -8.58 5.92 -2.11
C LYS A 114 -8.04 6.92 -3.12
N ALA A 115 -8.93 7.38 -3.99
CA ALA A 115 -8.64 8.41 -4.98
C ALA A 115 -8.01 9.67 -4.36
N GLU A 116 -8.37 10.01 -3.11
CA GLU A 116 -7.85 11.18 -2.42
C GLU A 116 -6.35 11.13 -2.09
N TYR A 117 -5.73 9.94 -2.07
CA TYR A 117 -4.29 9.80 -1.88
C TYR A 117 -3.60 9.33 -3.16
N LEU A 118 -4.26 8.44 -3.91
CA LEU A 118 -3.71 7.89 -5.15
C LEU A 118 -3.75 8.88 -6.30
N LEU A 119 -4.84 9.64 -6.46
CA LEU A 119 -5.06 10.49 -7.64
C LEU A 119 -4.86 11.98 -7.36
N LYS A 120 -4.86 12.40 -6.09
CA LYS A 120 -4.66 13.81 -5.74
C LYS A 120 -3.18 14.17 -5.81
N LYS A 121 -2.81 14.70 -6.98
CA LYS A 121 -1.50 15.31 -7.26
C LYS A 121 -1.01 16.25 -6.15
N ASP A 122 -1.87 17.14 -5.64
CA ASP A 122 -1.48 18.11 -4.61
C ASP A 122 -0.93 17.44 -3.34
N TRP A 123 -1.46 16.26 -3.00
CA TRP A 123 -0.95 15.47 -1.90
C TRP A 123 0.50 15.03 -2.18
N TRP A 124 0.75 14.45 -3.35
CA TRP A 124 2.10 14.04 -3.76
C TRP A 124 3.09 15.21 -3.84
N ILE A 125 2.68 16.35 -4.41
CA ILE A 125 3.52 17.55 -4.47
C ILE A 125 3.86 18.06 -3.08
N LYS A 126 2.89 18.10 -2.16
CA LYS A 126 3.15 18.46 -0.76
C LYS A 126 4.17 17.52 -0.13
N ARG A 127 4.07 16.22 -0.38
CA ARG A 127 5.02 15.22 0.10
C ARG A 127 6.43 15.43 -0.44
N PHE A 128 6.58 15.76 -1.73
CA PHE A 128 7.90 16.06 -2.28
C PHE A 128 8.52 17.30 -1.62
N LYS A 129 7.74 18.34 -1.35
CA LYS A 129 8.19 19.54 -0.61
C LYS A 129 8.68 19.24 0.82
N GLU A 130 8.05 18.30 1.51
CA GLU A 130 8.43 17.93 2.88
C GLU A 130 9.75 17.16 2.94
N HIS A 131 10.13 16.47 1.85
CA HIS A 131 11.29 15.57 1.80
C HIS A 131 12.46 16.09 0.97
N TYR A 132 12.26 17.06 0.06
CA TYR A 132 13.29 17.56 -0.87
C TYR A 132 13.41 19.07 -0.89
#